data_AF-A0A9P6TBB0-F1
#
_entry.id   AF-A0A9P6TBB0-F1
#
_cell.length_a   1.000
_cell.length_b   1.000
_cell.length_c   1.000
_cell.angle_alpha   90.00
_cell.angle_beta   90.00
_cell.angle_gamma   90.00
#
_symmetry.space_group_name_H-M   'P 1'
#
loop_
_entity.id
_entity.type
_entity.pdbx_description
1 polymer ?
#
loop_
_entity_poly.entity_id
_entity_poly.type
_entity_poly.pdbx_seq_one_letter_code
_entity_poly.pdbx_strand_id
1 'polypeptide(L)'
;KSNIRWLAAHNAIRVTYHVKNLTWSNQLAHAAKMATNTCVWEHTKQNTYGENIAANQVSPHQVVSDWVNAPNEKDSYVPGGSGYSHFTQVIWKGSTQVGCALTSCNSMEGLSDSPMSFWACEYFPAGNVLGEFKFNVPARKGGRPL
;
A
#
# COMPACT_ATOMS: atom_id res chain seq x y z
N LYS A 1 -15.50 4.92 11.16
CA LYS A 1 -16.03 5.28 9.82
C LYS A 1 -14.91 5.47 8.78
N SER A 2 -13.68 5.90 9.16
CA SER A 2 -12.52 5.98 8.25
C SER A 2 -12.03 4.61 7.72
N ASN A 3 -12.00 3.60 8.58
CA ASN A 3 -11.66 2.21 8.26
C ASN A 3 -12.45 1.63 7.05
N ILE A 4 -13.75 1.96 6.93
CA ILE A 4 -14.58 1.50 5.81
C ILE A 4 -14.07 2.05 4.46
N ARG A 5 -13.60 3.29 4.42
CA ARG A 5 -13.13 3.93 3.17
C ARG A 5 -11.83 3.30 2.67
N TRP A 6 -10.89 3.02 3.57
CA TRP A 6 -9.66 2.32 3.24
C TRP A 6 -9.92 0.92 2.68
N LEU A 7 -10.74 0.15 3.41
CA LEU A 7 -11.05 -1.21 3.02
C LEU A 7 -11.80 -1.26 1.68
N ALA A 8 -12.76 -0.36 1.48
CA ALA A 8 -13.49 -0.24 0.22
C ALA A 8 -12.57 0.13 -0.95
N ALA A 9 -11.66 1.08 -0.77
CA ALA A 9 -10.73 1.50 -1.83
C ALA A 9 -9.80 0.34 -2.25
N HIS A 10 -9.23 -0.40 -1.29
CA HIS A 10 -8.41 -1.58 -1.59
C HIS A 10 -9.23 -2.67 -2.29
N ASN A 11 -10.40 -3.00 -1.76
CA ASN A 11 -11.20 -4.11 -2.28
C ASN A 11 -11.80 -3.79 -3.67
N ALA A 12 -12.07 -2.52 -3.97
CA ALA A 12 -12.45 -2.10 -5.32
C ALA A 12 -11.36 -2.44 -6.35
N ILE A 13 -10.08 -2.16 -6.05
CA ILE A 13 -8.95 -2.56 -6.90
C ILE A 13 -8.79 -4.08 -6.92
N ARG A 14 -8.76 -4.73 -5.75
CA ARG A 14 -8.46 -6.17 -5.67
C ARG A 14 -9.45 -7.04 -6.46
N VAL A 15 -10.71 -6.65 -6.54
CA VAL A 15 -11.72 -7.32 -7.37
C VAL A 15 -11.38 -7.24 -8.87
N THR A 16 -10.84 -6.12 -9.37
CA THR A 16 -10.45 -6.00 -10.79
C THR A 16 -9.28 -6.92 -11.14
N TYR A 17 -8.47 -7.27 -10.15
CA TYR A 17 -7.33 -8.19 -10.28
C TYR A 17 -7.68 -9.65 -9.90
N HIS A 18 -8.95 -9.93 -9.61
CA HIS A 18 -9.43 -11.25 -9.19
C HIS A 18 -8.70 -11.80 -7.94
N VAL A 19 -8.25 -10.93 -7.04
CA VAL A 19 -7.68 -11.33 -5.75
C VAL A 19 -8.69 -11.12 -4.62
N LYS A 20 -8.62 -11.97 -3.59
CA LYS A 20 -9.59 -11.96 -2.48
C LYS A 20 -9.57 -10.61 -1.76
N ASN A 21 -10.73 -10.16 -1.31
CA ASN A 21 -10.85 -8.96 -0.47
C ASN A 21 -10.01 -9.07 0.80
N LEU A 22 -9.43 -7.95 1.20
CA LEU A 22 -8.79 -7.79 2.51
C LEU A 22 -9.87 -7.61 3.58
N THR A 23 -9.51 -7.93 4.82
CA THR A 23 -10.24 -7.54 6.03
C THR A 23 -9.47 -6.46 6.78
N TRP A 24 -10.16 -5.68 7.61
CA TRP A 24 -9.53 -4.64 8.42
C TRP A 24 -8.90 -5.22 9.69
N SER A 25 -7.69 -4.80 10.03
CA SER A 25 -7.03 -5.13 11.30
C SER A 25 -6.74 -3.87 12.11
N ASN A 26 -7.25 -3.83 13.34
CA ASN A 26 -6.96 -2.72 14.27
C ASN A 26 -5.50 -2.72 14.73
N GLN A 27 -4.86 -3.89 14.80
CA GLN A 27 -3.43 -4.00 15.13
C GLN A 27 -2.57 -3.36 14.03
N LEU A 28 -2.86 -3.67 12.76
CA LEU A 28 -2.17 -3.06 11.62
C LEU A 28 -2.43 -1.56 11.55
N ALA A 29 -3.65 -1.12 11.84
CA ALA A 29 -3.99 0.30 11.86
C ALA A 29 -3.25 1.06 12.97
N HIS A 30 -3.02 0.41 14.12
CA HIS A 30 -2.20 0.97 15.19
C HIS A 30 -0.73 1.08 14.76
N ALA A 31 -0.16 0.05 14.13
CA ALA A 31 1.19 0.10 13.57
C ALA A 31 1.34 1.22 12.52
N ALA A 32 0.42 1.31 11.57
CA ALA A 32 0.37 2.38 10.59
C ALA A 32 0.32 3.76 11.26
N LYS A 33 -0.42 3.89 12.38
CA LYS A 33 -0.52 5.16 13.11
C LYS A 33 0.79 5.51 13.82
N MET A 34 1.51 4.52 14.34
CA MET A 34 2.85 4.74 14.89
C MET A 34 3.80 5.23 13.81
N ALA A 35 3.77 4.63 12.61
CA ALA A 35 4.55 5.08 11.47
C ALA A 35 4.19 6.53 11.07
N THR A 36 2.92 6.85 10.85
CA THR A 36 2.54 8.21 10.41
C THR A 36 2.76 9.28 11.47
N ASN A 37 2.81 8.93 12.76
CA ASN A 37 3.06 9.87 13.85
C ASN A 37 4.52 10.32 13.96
N THR A 38 5.46 9.64 13.30
CA THR A 38 6.87 10.08 13.29
C THR A 38 7.03 11.38 12.50
N CYS A 39 6.16 11.63 11.52
CA CYS A 39 6.33 12.70 10.53
C CYS A 39 7.72 12.68 9.87
N VAL A 40 8.27 11.49 9.66
CA VAL A 40 9.48 11.25 8.87
C VAL A 40 9.07 10.52 7.60
N TRP A 41 9.46 11.03 6.44
CA TRP A 41 9.19 10.43 5.14
C TRP A 41 10.10 9.22 4.88
N GLU A 42 9.88 8.16 5.65
CA GLU A 42 10.58 6.89 5.51
C GLU A 42 9.65 5.71 5.82
N HIS A 43 10.00 4.55 5.28
CA HIS A 43 9.38 3.27 5.64
C HIS A 43 9.80 2.84 7.05
N THR A 44 8.92 2.12 7.74
CA THR A 44 9.19 1.58 9.07
C THR A 44 10.38 0.61 9.02
N LYS A 45 11.41 0.87 9.84
CA LYS A 45 12.62 0.03 9.90
C LYS A 45 12.30 -1.33 10.53
N GLN A 46 12.82 -2.41 9.93
CA GLN A 46 12.60 -3.80 10.40
C GLN A 46 11.12 -4.17 10.51
N ASN A 47 10.28 -3.61 9.64
CA ASN A 47 8.85 -3.89 9.63
C ASN A 47 8.58 -5.36 9.27
N THR A 48 7.76 -6.02 10.09
CA THR A 48 7.31 -7.40 9.85
C THR A 48 6.05 -7.46 8.99
N TYR A 49 5.39 -6.32 8.78
CA TYR A 49 4.26 -6.16 7.88
C TYR A 49 4.74 -5.68 6.51
N GLY A 50 3.88 -5.82 5.49
CA GLY A 50 4.05 -5.06 4.26
C GLY A 50 3.61 -3.61 4.50
N GLU A 51 4.23 -2.64 3.83
CA GLU A 51 3.94 -1.22 4.08
C GLU A 51 3.88 -0.44 2.76
N ASN A 52 2.84 0.37 2.61
CA ASN A 52 2.80 1.42 1.60
C ASN A 52 2.62 2.78 2.30
N ILE A 53 3.35 3.79 1.83
CA ILE A 53 3.23 5.17 2.32
C ILE A 53 2.83 6.15 1.21
N ALA A 54 2.18 7.24 1.57
CA ALA A 54 1.82 8.30 0.64
C ALA A 54 1.82 9.67 1.35
N ALA A 55 1.94 10.74 0.58
CA ALA A 55 1.89 12.10 1.08
C ALA A 55 0.99 12.99 0.21
N ASN A 56 0.20 13.86 0.86
CA ASN A 56 -0.62 14.92 0.25
C ASN A 56 -1.80 14.53 -0.65
N GLN A 57 -2.17 13.26 -0.73
CA GLN A 57 -3.48 12.90 -1.27
C GLN A 57 -4.60 13.40 -0.36
N VAL A 58 -5.79 13.64 -0.90
CA VAL A 58 -6.93 14.20 -0.14
C VAL A 58 -7.89 13.14 0.40
N SER A 59 -7.71 11.86 0.04
CA SER A 59 -8.59 10.79 0.48
C SER A 59 -7.96 9.39 0.41
N PRO A 60 -8.46 8.42 1.21
CA PRO A 60 -8.10 7.00 1.07
C PRO A 60 -8.26 6.44 -0.33
N HIS A 61 -9.30 6.87 -1.06
CA HIS A 61 -9.55 6.44 -2.43
C HIS A 61 -8.43 6.90 -3.36
N GLN A 62 -8.04 8.18 -3.25
CA GLN A 62 -6.94 8.72 -4.06
C GLN A 62 -5.61 8.04 -3.74
N VAL A 63 -5.28 7.84 -2.46
CA VAL A 63 -4.06 7.12 -2.05
C VAL A 63 -3.96 5.75 -2.72
N VAL A 64 -5.01 4.93 -2.59
CA VAL A 64 -5.01 3.57 -3.14
C VAL A 64 -5.03 3.58 -4.68
N SER A 65 -5.74 4.54 -5.29
CA SER A 65 -5.75 4.70 -6.75
C SER A 65 -4.36 5.07 -7.27
N ASP A 66 -3.67 6.00 -6.62
CA ASP A 66 -2.34 6.47 -7.02
C ASP A 66 -1.31 5.36 -6.87
N TRP A 67 -1.34 4.58 -5.78
CA TRP A 67 -0.50 3.39 -5.59
C TRP A 67 -0.64 2.33 -6.70
N VAL A 68 -1.71 2.38 -7.50
CA VAL A 68 -1.94 1.40 -8.58
C VAL A 68 -1.75 2.02 -9.95
N ASN A 69 -2.21 3.26 -10.14
CA ASN A 69 -2.37 3.88 -11.45
C ASN A 69 -1.37 5.00 -11.73
N ALA A 70 -0.59 5.44 -10.74
CA ALA A 70 0.43 6.45 -10.98
C ALA A 70 1.50 5.93 -11.95
N PRO A 71 2.19 6.82 -12.68
CA PRO A 71 3.31 6.42 -13.54
C PRO A 71 4.33 5.60 -12.76
N ASN A 72 4.84 4.53 -13.39
CA ASN A 72 5.82 3.61 -12.82
C ASN A 72 5.33 2.73 -11.64
N GLU A 73 4.04 2.68 -11.32
CA GLU A 73 3.51 1.72 -10.33
C GLU A 73 3.27 0.33 -10.94
N LYS A 74 2.23 0.21 -11.79
CA LYS A 74 1.91 -1.05 -12.47
C LYS A 74 2.87 -1.36 -13.62
N ASP A 75 3.30 -0.33 -14.34
CA ASP A 75 4.03 -0.47 -15.62
C ASP A 75 5.51 -0.79 -15.38
N SER A 76 6.02 -0.58 -14.17
CA SER A 76 7.38 -0.98 -13.75
C SER A 76 7.47 -2.45 -13.36
N TYR A 77 6.34 -3.14 -13.19
CA TYR A 77 6.34 -4.55 -12.84
C TYR A 77 6.87 -5.40 -13.99
N VAL A 78 7.92 -6.17 -13.71
CA VAL A 78 8.49 -7.17 -14.62
C VAL A 78 8.28 -8.57 -14.03
N PRO A 79 7.65 -9.50 -14.77
CA PRO A 79 7.52 -10.91 -14.41
C PRO A 79 8.84 -11.55 -14.00
N GLY A 80 8.90 -12.09 -12.79
CA GLY A 80 10.12 -12.73 -12.30
C GLY A 80 11.27 -11.76 -12.02
N GLY A 81 11.04 -10.45 -12.18
CA GLY A 81 11.94 -9.41 -11.71
C GLY A 81 11.74 -9.10 -10.22
N SER A 82 12.61 -8.25 -9.69
CA SER A 82 12.56 -7.76 -8.31
C SER A 82 11.73 -6.47 -8.17
N GLY A 83 10.86 -6.16 -9.14
CA GLY A 83 10.09 -4.92 -9.17
C GLY A 83 8.97 -4.96 -8.13
N TYR A 84 9.29 -4.58 -6.89
CA TYR A 84 8.29 -4.23 -5.89
C TYR A 84 7.87 -2.78 -6.08
N SER A 85 6.58 -2.53 -5.94
CA SER A 85 5.99 -1.19 -5.94
C SER A 85 4.80 -1.17 -4.98
N HIS A 86 4.14 -0.02 -4.85
CA HIS A 86 2.93 0.04 -4.04
C HIS A 86 1.83 -0.83 -4.66
N PHE A 87 1.78 -0.86 -6.00
CA PHE A 87 0.84 -1.67 -6.75
C PHE A 87 0.91 -3.15 -6.36
N THR A 88 2.10 -3.75 -6.39
CA THR A 88 2.25 -5.18 -6.12
C THR A 88 1.80 -5.56 -4.71
N GLN A 89 1.96 -4.66 -3.74
CA GLN A 89 1.46 -4.86 -2.37
C GLN A 89 -0.07 -4.77 -2.29
N VAL A 90 -0.70 -3.79 -2.96
CA VAL A 90 -2.18 -3.63 -2.95
C VAL A 90 -2.87 -4.89 -3.47
N ILE A 91 -2.34 -5.49 -4.54
CA ILE A 91 -2.91 -6.68 -5.17
C ILE A 91 -2.27 -8.00 -4.71
N TRP A 92 -1.39 -7.97 -3.69
CA TRP A 92 -0.71 -9.17 -3.23
C TRP A 92 -1.72 -10.22 -2.75
N LYS A 93 -1.74 -11.39 -3.41
CA LYS A 93 -2.71 -12.45 -3.13
C LYS A 93 -2.59 -13.02 -1.71
N GLY A 94 -1.36 -13.13 -1.21
CA GLY A 94 -1.06 -13.66 0.12
C GLY A 94 -1.47 -12.73 1.27
N SER A 95 -1.63 -11.43 1.01
CA SER A 95 -2.07 -10.47 2.02
C SER A 95 -3.58 -10.63 2.25
N THR A 96 -3.98 -10.72 3.51
CA THR A 96 -5.36 -11.00 3.92
C THR A 96 -5.96 -9.87 4.76
N GLN A 97 -5.12 -9.11 5.44
CA GLN A 97 -5.50 -8.03 6.33
C GLN A 97 -4.77 -6.73 5.95
N VAL A 98 -5.44 -5.61 6.20
CA VAL A 98 -4.85 -4.27 6.09
C VAL A 98 -5.30 -3.39 7.24
N GLY A 99 -4.44 -2.48 7.66
CA GLY A 99 -4.80 -1.38 8.55
C GLY A 99 -4.04 -0.13 8.17
N CYS A 100 -4.73 1.01 8.16
CA CYS A 100 -4.19 2.26 7.63
C CYS A 100 -4.39 3.43 8.60
N ALA A 101 -3.54 4.44 8.45
CA ALA A 101 -3.57 5.65 9.25
C ALA A 101 -3.32 6.91 8.40
N LEU A 102 -3.74 8.03 8.98
CA LEU A 102 -3.46 9.39 8.52
C LEU A 102 -2.95 10.20 9.71
N THR A 103 -1.89 10.96 9.49
CA THR A 103 -1.44 12.04 10.39
C THR A 103 -1.26 13.32 9.57
N SER A 104 -1.75 14.45 10.07
CA SER A 104 -1.35 15.75 9.54
C SER A 104 -0.08 16.20 10.27
N CYS A 105 0.98 16.44 9.51
CA CYS A 105 2.28 16.83 9.99
C CYS A 105 2.51 18.32 9.69
N ASN A 106 2.80 19.12 10.73
CA ASN A 106 3.16 20.53 10.54
C ASN A 106 4.46 20.67 9.73
N SER A 107 5.35 19.70 9.83
CA SER A 107 6.53 19.54 9.00
C SER A 107 6.78 18.04 8.84
N MET A 108 7.31 17.61 7.70
CA MET A 108 7.69 16.21 7.50
C MET A 108 9.17 16.14 7.13
N GLU A 109 9.97 15.46 7.95
CA GLU A 109 11.38 15.25 7.63
C GLU A 109 11.49 14.47 6.31
N GLY A 110 12.34 14.93 5.39
CA GLY A 110 12.50 14.34 4.05
C GLY A 110 11.61 14.94 2.97
N LEU A 111 10.65 15.82 3.30
CA LEU A 111 9.84 16.59 2.35
C LEU A 111 9.85 18.09 2.70
N SER A 112 9.80 18.96 1.68
CA SER A 112 9.95 20.41 1.87
C SER A 112 8.63 21.15 2.09
N ASP A 113 7.52 20.55 1.67
CA ASP A 113 6.18 21.14 1.75
C ASP A 113 5.61 21.07 3.19
N SER A 114 4.71 21.99 3.53
CA SER A 114 4.07 22.07 4.84
C SER A 114 2.76 22.89 4.78
N PRO A 115 1.70 22.50 5.52
CA PRO A 115 1.55 21.24 6.25
C PRO A 115 1.32 20.07 5.30
N MET A 116 1.67 18.86 5.74
CA MET A 116 1.59 17.64 4.94
C MET A 116 0.62 16.64 5.54
N SER A 117 -0.05 15.85 4.69
CA SER A 117 -0.79 14.67 5.14
C SER A 117 0.07 13.43 4.93
N PHE A 118 0.42 12.72 6.00
CA PHE A 118 1.14 11.45 5.96
C PHE A 118 0.17 10.28 6.04
N TRP A 119 0.19 9.42 5.03
CA TRP A 119 -0.62 8.23 4.91
C TRP A 119 0.26 6.99 5.00
N ALA A 120 -0.18 5.99 5.75
CA ALA A 120 0.45 4.66 5.74
C ALA A 120 -0.63 3.56 5.79
N CYS A 121 -0.37 2.45 5.11
CA CYS A 121 -1.12 1.21 5.22
C CYS A 121 -0.17 0.04 5.46
N GLU A 122 -0.51 -0.77 6.45
CA GLU A 122 0.21 -1.99 6.84
C GLU A 122 -0.59 -3.23 6.41
N TYR A 123 0.10 -4.24 5.90
CA TYR A 123 -0.49 -5.43 5.30
C TYR A 123 0.03 -6.71 5.97
N PHE A 124 -0.86 -7.68 6.20
CA PHE A 124 -0.47 -8.98 6.74
C PHE A 124 -1.19 -10.17 6.08
N PRO A 125 -0.48 -11.27 5.80
CA PRO A 125 0.98 -11.38 5.66
C PRO A 125 1.57 -10.32 4.72
N ALA A 126 2.85 -10.01 4.91
CA ALA A 126 3.57 -9.03 4.11
C ALA A 126 3.60 -9.43 2.63
N GLY A 127 3.48 -8.43 1.75
CA GLY A 127 3.67 -8.61 0.31
C GLY A 127 5.11 -8.39 -0.11
N ASN A 128 5.32 -8.32 -1.42
CA ASN A 128 6.61 -8.00 -2.04
C ASN A 128 7.77 -8.93 -1.61
N VAL A 129 7.46 -10.18 -1.25
CA VAL A 129 8.45 -11.19 -0.90
C VAL A 129 9.18 -11.65 -2.16
N LEU A 130 10.51 -11.50 -2.17
CA LEU A 130 11.36 -11.92 -3.29
C LEU A 130 11.17 -13.41 -3.58
N GLY A 131 11.00 -13.76 -4.86
CA GLY A 131 10.72 -15.13 -5.30
C GLY A 131 9.23 -15.52 -5.31
N GLU A 132 8.36 -14.74 -4.67
CA GLU A 132 6.93 -15.10 -4.56
C GLU A 132 5.99 -14.32 -5.51
N PHE A 133 6.51 -13.36 -6.26
CA PHE A 133 5.70 -12.49 -7.14
C PHE A 133 4.85 -13.25 -8.14
N LYS A 134 5.37 -14.35 -8.72
CA LYS A 134 4.63 -15.19 -9.68
C LYS A 134 3.33 -15.77 -9.10
N PHE A 135 3.29 -16.01 -7.79
CA PHE A 135 2.13 -16.60 -7.12
C PHE A 135 1.16 -15.54 -6.59
N ASN A 136 1.67 -14.33 -6.37
CA ASN A 136 0.96 -13.28 -5.64
C ASN A 136 0.52 -12.09 -6.48
N VAL A 137 1.09 -11.88 -7.66
CA VAL A 137 0.74 -10.80 -8.58
C VAL A 137 0.11 -11.40 -9.83
N PRO A 138 -1.22 -11.33 -9.98
CA PRO A 138 -1.89 -11.79 -11.19
C PRO A 138 -1.43 -11.03 -12.43
N ALA A 139 -1.05 -11.78 -13.46
CA ALA A 139 -0.55 -11.22 -14.70
C ALA A 139 -1.16 -11.92 -15.92
N ARG A 140 -1.35 -11.17 -17.01
CA ARG A 140 -1.75 -11.69 -18.33
C ARG A 140 -0.65 -12.59 -18.90
N LYS A 141 -0.99 -13.33 -19.96
CA LYS A 141 0.01 -14.06 -20.77
C LYS A 141 1.05 -13.06 -21.30
N GLY A 142 2.34 -13.33 -21.09
CA GLY A 142 3.44 -12.38 -21.32
C GLY A 142 3.82 -11.55 -20.08
N GLY A 143 3.10 -11.73 -18.97
CA GLY A 143 3.43 -11.33 -17.62
C GLY A 143 3.23 -9.84 -17.28
N ARG A 144 2.62 -9.07 -18.17
CA ARG A 144 2.06 -7.76 -17.75
C ARG A 144 1.01 -7.99 -16.65
N PRO A 145 1.02 -7.24 -15.54
CA PRO A 145 -0.05 -7.32 -14.54
C PRO A 145 -1.43 -7.13 -15.20
N LEU A 146 -2.47 -7.72 -14.59
CA LEU A 146 -3.81 -7.71 -15.17
C LEU A 146 -4.38 -6.31 -15.46
#